data_AF-A0A536QEB4-F1
#
_entry.id   AF-A0A536QEB4-F1
#
_cell.length_a   1.000
_cell.length_b   1.000
_cell.length_c   1.000
_cell.angle_alpha   90.00
_cell.angle_beta   90.00
_cell.angle_gamma   90.00
#
_symmetry.space_group_name_H-M   'P 1'
#
loop_
_entity.id
_entity.type
_entity.pdbx_description
1 polymer ?
#
loop_
_entity_poly.entity_id
_entity_poly.type
_entity_poly.pdbx_seq_one_letter_code
_entity_poly.pdbx_strand_id
1 'polypeptide(L)' 'WAAIDNVCTHDGGTLGEGELDDCLVECPRHGARFDLLSGDVRALPAVFPVNAYPVRVVDGRVEVDVSVPTRELEIG' A
#
# COMPACT_ATOMS: atom_id res chain seq x y z
N TRP A 1 -5.59 -9.71 6.76
CA TRP A 1 -5.30 -9.54 5.32
C TRP A 1 -5.51 -8.10 4.97
N ALA A 2 -4.68 -7.59 4.08
CA ALA A 2 -4.66 -6.20 3.65
C ALA A 2 -4.24 -6.15 2.19
N ALA A 3 -4.69 -5.13 1.47
CA ALA A 3 -4.30 -4.86 0.11
C ALA A 3 -4.23 -3.35 -0.08
N ILE A 4 -3.13 -2.89 -0.67
CA ILE A 4 -2.89 -1.50 -1.02
C ILE A 4 -2.35 -1.44 -2.45
N ASP A 5 -2.24 -0.24 -3.03
CA ASP A 5 -1.52 -0.08 -4.28
C ASP A 5 -0.09 -0.60 -4.19
N ASN A 6 0.42 -1.13 -5.30
CA ASN A 6 1.78 -1.67 -5.38
C ASN A 6 2.83 -0.62 -5.79
N VAL A 7 2.45 0.65 -5.85
CA VAL A 7 3.31 1.75 -6.34
C VAL A 7 3.54 2.74 -5.21
N CYS A 8 4.80 2.94 -4.85
CA CYS A 8 5.23 3.94 -3.89
C CYS A 8 5.01 5.33 -4.47
N THR A 9 4.22 6.13 -3.77
CA THR A 9 3.87 7.50 -4.13
C THR A 9 5.02 8.50 -4.06
N HIS A 10 6.17 8.14 -3.51
CA HIS A 10 7.34 9.03 -3.54
C HIS A 10 7.93 9.17 -4.95
N ASP A 11 8.24 8.04 -5.60
CA ASP A 11 8.96 8.06 -6.89
C ASP A 11 8.72 6.75 -7.66
N GLY A 12 7.51 6.19 -7.57
CA GLY A 12 7.06 5.06 -8.39
C GLY A 12 7.67 3.68 -8.07
N GLY A 13 8.35 3.51 -6.94
CA GLY A 13 8.95 2.22 -6.54
C GLY A 13 7.91 1.11 -6.30
N THR A 14 8.30 -0.16 -6.41
CA THR A 14 7.39 -1.30 -6.23
C THR A 14 7.32 -1.71 -4.75
N LEU A 15 6.15 -1.53 -4.12
CA LEU A 15 6.00 -1.77 -2.67
C LEU A 15 6.03 -3.25 -2.28
N GLY A 16 5.52 -4.14 -3.14
CA GLY A 16 5.48 -5.58 -2.90
C GLY A 16 6.85 -6.27 -2.93
N GLU A 17 7.91 -5.55 -3.31
CA GLU A 17 9.30 -6.00 -3.19
C GLU A 17 9.96 -5.52 -1.88
N GLY A 18 9.20 -4.81 -1.04
CA GLY A 18 9.63 -4.26 0.23
C GLY A 18 9.57 -5.22 1.41
N GLU A 19 10.07 -4.75 2.55
CA GLU A 19 9.99 -5.48 3.81
C GLU A 19 8.71 -5.12 4.57
N LEU A 20 8.17 -6.09 5.29
CA LEU A 20 7.02 -5.92 6.19
C LEU A 20 7.50 -5.88 7.64
N ASP A 21 7.13 -4.81 8.33
CA ASP A 21 7.35 -4.60 9.76
C ASP A 21 5.99 -4.32 10.40
N ASP A 22 5.45 -5.30 11.13
CA ASP A 22 4.05 -5.35 11.60
C ASP A 22 3.03 -5.09 10.48
N CYS A 23 2.35 -3.94 10.52
CA CYS A 23 1.36 -3.51 9.54
C CYS A 23 1.91 -2.48 8.55
N LEU A 24 3.23 -2.31 8.49
CA LEU A 24 3.89 -1.33 7.62
C LEU A 24 4.68 -2.04 6.54
N VAL A 25 4.50 -1.61 5.29
CA VAL A 25 5.44 -1.94 4.23
C VAL A 25 6.46 -0.83 4.08
N GLU A 26 7.74 -1.19 4.06
CA GLU A 26 8.84 -0.29 3.71
C GLU A 26 9.20 -0.45 2.24
N CYS A 27 9.13 0.65 1.48
CA CYS A 27 9.55 0.70 0.09
C CYS A 27 11.06 0.42 -0.01
N PRO A 28 11.48 -0.61 -0.77
CA PRO A 28 12.88 -1.06 -0.79
C PRO A 28 13.82 -0.05 -1.45
N ARG A 29 13.27 0.96 -2.15
CA ARG A 29 14.07 1.92 -2.90
C ARG A 29 14.64 3.03 -2.02
N HIS A 30 13.81 3.66 -1.19
CA HIS A 30 14.20 4.84 -0.39
C HIS A 30 13.66 4.82 1.06
N GLY A 31 13.03 3.73 1.52
CA GLY A 31 12.62 3.58 2.91
C GLY A 31 11.28 4.23 3.30
N ALA A 32 10.50 4.76 2.35
CA ALA A 32 9.16 5.26 2.64
C ALA A 32 8.28 4.14 3.21
N ARG A 33 7.50 4.41 4.26
CA ARG A 33 6.63 3.41 4.90
C ARG A 33 5.16 3.72 4.73
N PHE A 34 4.36 2.70 4.49
CA PHE A 34 2.91 2.79 4.32
C PHE A 34 2.19 1.81 5.24
N ASP A 35 1.10 2.27 5.84
CA ASP A 35 0.17 1.44 6.60
C ASP A 35 -0.63 0.54 5.65
N LEU A 36 -0.58 -0.78 5.84
CA LEU A 36 -1.27 -1.74 4.98
C LEU A 36 -2.80 -1.67 5.10
N LEU A 37 -3.33 -1.17 6.23
CA LEU A 37 -4.77 -1.15 6.49
C LEU A 37 -5.43 0.12 5.94
N SER A 38 -4.77 1.26 6.09
CA SER A 38 -5.30 2.56 5.63
C SER A 38 -4.67 3.08 4.34
N GLY A 39 -3.49 2.61 3.97
CA GLY A 39 -2.66 3.19 2.91
C GLY A 39 -1.93 4.47 3.31
N ASP A 40 -2.04 4.89 4.58
CA ASP A 40 -1.42 6.12 5.07
C ASP A 40 0.10 6.05 5.06
N VAL A 41 0.75 7.17 4.74
CA VAL A 41 2.18 7.32 4.92
C VAL A 41 2.54 7.31 6.40
N ARG A 42 3.55 6.52 6.77
CA ARG A 42 4.09 6.41 8.13
C ARG A 42 5.55 6.83 8.24
N ALA A 43 6.27 6.88 7.11
CA ALA A 43 7.62 7.42 7.07
C ALA A 43 7.91 8.08 5.71
N LEU A 44 8.68 9.17 5.76
CA LEU A 44 9.29 9.83 4.60
C LEU A 44 10.19 8.84 3.83
N PRO A 45 10.45 9.07 2.53
CA PRO A 45 10.20 10.33 1.80
C PRO A 45 8.84 10.47 1.12
N ALA A 46 7.97 9.45 1.12
CA ALA A 46 6.62 9.62 0.61
C ALA A 46 5.85 10.66 1.45
N VAL A 47 5.00 11.46 0.79
CA VAL A 47 4.11 12.42 1.46
C VAL A 47 2.65 12.24 1.04
N PHE A 48 2.40 11.53 -0.06
CA PHE A 48 1.06 11.16 -0.52
C PHE A 48 0.75 9.71 -0.12
N PRO A 49 -0.45 9.39 0.38
CA PRO A 49 -0.78 8.02 0.72
C PRO A 49 -1.19 7.19 -0.51
N VAL A 50 -1.21 5.86 -0.37
CA VAL A 50 -1.73 4.91 -1.39
C VAL A 50 -3.21 4.60 -1.14
N ASN A 51 -3.91 3.94 -2.08
CA ASN A 51 -5.23 3.40 -1.80
C ASN A 51 -5.11 2.10 -1.00
N ALA A 52 -6.09 1.84 -0.13
CA ALA A 52 -6.31 0.57 0.54
C ALA A 52 -7.64 -0.04 0.07
N TYR A 53 -7.67 -1.36 -0.04
CA TYR A 53 -8.79 -2.11 -0.61
C TYR A 53 -9.40 -3.05 0.43
N PRO A 54 -10.74 -3.19 0.47
CA PRO A 54 -11.36 -4.22 1.29
C PRO A 54 -10.90 -5.62 0.88
N VAL A 55 -10.57 -6.43 1.87
CA VAL A 55 -10.16 -7.82 1.66
C VAL A 55 -11.02 -8.74 2.51
N ARG A 56 -11.45 -9.86 1.92
CA ARG A 56 -12.11 -10.94 2.65
C ARG A 56 -11.49 -12.29 2.33
N VAL A 57 -11.70 -13.25 3.22
CA VAL A 57 -11.31 -14.65 3.02
C VAL A 57 -12.58 -15.48 2.88
N VAL A 58 -12.76 -16.14 1.74
CA VAL A 58 -13.91 -17.01 1.44
C VAL A 58 -13.38 -18.35 0.99
N ASP A 59 -13.72 -19.42 1.71
CA ASP A 59 -13.30 -20.80 1.40
C ASP A 59 -11.79 -20.95 1.14
N GLY A 60 -10.98 -20.27 1.96
CA GLY A 60 -9.52 -20.27 1.86
C GLY A 60 -8.93 -19.41 0.73
N ARG A 61 -9.77 -18.70 -0.04
CA ARG A 61 -9.34 -17.74 -1.06
C ARG A 61 -9.35 -16.33 -0.50
N VAL A 62 -8.32 -15.54 -0.83
CA VAL A 62 -8.26 -14.11 -0.53
C VAL A 62 -8.87 -13.36 -1.71
N GLU A 63 -9.90 -12.56 -1.44
CA GLU A 63 -10.59 -11.75 -2.44
C GLU A 63 -10.41 -10.27 -2.10
N VAL A 64 -10.07 -9.46 -3.12
CA VAL A 64 -9.87 -8.01 -3.01
C VAL A 64 -10.97 -7.31 -3.79
N ASP A 65 -11.64 -6.36 -3.15
CA ASP A 65 -12.65 -5.52 -3.82
C ASP A 65 -11.97 -4.32 -4.49
N VAL A 66 -11.81 -4.39 -5.81
CA VAL A 66 -11.25 -3.32 -6.65
C VAL A 66 -12.33 -2.39 -7.23
N SER A 67 -13.59 -2.58 -6.85
CA SER A 67 -14.71 -1.74 -7.31
C SER A 67 -14.97 -0.54 -6.39
N VAL A 68 -14.30 -0.48 -5.24
CA VAL A 68 -14.40 0.67 -4.34
C VAL A 68 -13.85 1.94 -4.99
N PRO A 69 -14.42 3.12 -4.66
CA PRO A 69 -13.85 4.38 -5.09
C PRO A 69 -12.39 4.51 -4.64
N THR A 70 -11.52 4.83 -5.59
CA THR A 70 -10.11 5.12 -5.36
C THR A 70 -9.78 6.51 -5.88
N ARG A 71 -8.68 7.07 -5.38
CA ARG A 71 -8.09 8.29 -5.93
C ARG A 71 -7.03 7.93 -6.95
N GLU A 72 -6.80 8.87 -7.87
CA GLU A 72 -5.59 8.84 -8.69
C GLU A 72 -4.36 8.99 -7.78
N LEU A 73 -3.33 8.19 -8.04
CA LEU A 73 -2.11 8.24 -7.27
C LEU A 73 -1.30 9.47 -7.64
N GLU A 74 -1.04 10.33 -6.65
CA GLU A 74 -0.07 11.40 -6.77
C GLU A 74 1.32 10.82 -6.49
N ILE A 75 2.22 10.96 -7.47
CA ILE A 75 3.60 10.49 -7.37
C ILE A 75 4.52 11.73 -7.30
N GLY A 76 5.30 11.86 -6.22
CA GLY A 76 6.27 12.95 -6.04
C GLY A 76 6.90 13.02 -4.65
#